data_AF-A0A2M8SZW8-F1
#
_entry.id   AF-A0A2M8SZW8-F1
#
_cell.length_a   1.000
_cell.length_b   1.000
_cell.length_c   1.000
_cell.angle_alpha   90.00
_cell.angle_beta   90.00
_cell.angle_gamma   90.00
#
_symmetry.space_group_name_H-M   'P 1'
#
loop_
_entity.id
_entity.type
_entity.pdbx_description
1 polymer ?
#
loop_
_entity_poly.entity_id
_entity_poly.type
_entity_poly.pdbx_seq_one_letter_code
_entity_poly.pdbx_strand_id
1 'polypeptide(L)'
;MLHQVLIACVIGGIMGILGHVKKRGRLEKPRMTKRFIYLGFLEDWFIGMTASILLVLSADPDSGIQLVILSIISGYGGEAVLRSFDFVRELNSGGEPAESKRQTKTPPE
;
A
#
# COMPACT_ATOMS: atom_id res chain seq x y z
N MET A 1 9.08 20.82 -11.39
CA MET A 1 8.07 19.77 -11.61
C MET A 1 8.64 18.39 -11.86
N LEU A 2 9.21 18.06 -13.03
CA LEU A 2 9.67 16.68 -13.31
C LEU A 2 10.63 16.12 -12.23
N HIS A 3 11.61 16.92 -11.80
CA HIS A 3 12.55 16.52 -10.74
C HIS A 3 11.85 16.27 -9.40
N GLN A 4 10.90 17.13 -9.01
CA GLN A 4 10.10 16.94 -7.80
C GLN A 4 9.27 15.65 -7.88
N VAL A 5 8.67 15.35 -9.04
CA VAL A 5 7.89 14.12 -9.27
C VAL A 5 8.77 12.88 -9.17
N LEU A 6 9.98 12.90 -9.73
CA LEU A 6 10.92 11.78 -9.63
C LEU A 6 11.34 11.53 -8.17
N ILE A 7 11.65 12.59 -7.42
CA ILE A 7 11.98 12.49 -5.99
C ILE A 7 10.78 11.94 -5.20
N ALA A 8 9.59 12.49 -5.44
CA ALA A 8 8.36 12.07 -4.78
C ALA A 8 8.03 10.60 -5.07
N CYS A 9 8.26 10.14 -6.30
CA CYS A 9 8.10 8.76 -6.71
C CYS A 9 9.03 7.85 -5.90
N VAL A 10 10.33 8.18 -5.81
CA VAL A 10 11.30 7.39 -5.05
C VAL A 10 10.94 7.34 -3.56
N ILE A 11 10.71 8.50 -2.93
CA ILE A 11 10.39 8.58 -1.49
C ILE A 11 9.05 7.90 -1.19
N GLY A 12 8.02 8.22 -1.96
CA GLY A 12 6.69 7.65 -1.83
C GLY A 12 6.69 6.14 -1.99
N GLY A 13 7.46 5.63 -2.95
CA GLY A 13 7.65 4.21 -3.15
C GLY A 13 8.33 3.54 -1.95
N ILE A 14 9.44 4.08 -1.46
CA ILE A 14 10.11 3.57 -0.26
C ILE A 14 9.14 3.53 0.92
N MET A 15 8.36 4.60 1.14
CA MET A 15 7.38 4.66 2.22
C MET A 15 6.24 3.65 2.05
N GLY A 16 5.80 3.37 0.82
CA GLY A 16 4.87 2.28 0.53
C GLY A 16 5.41 0.91 0.95
N ILE A 17 6.68 0.62 0.62
CA ILE A 17 7.34 -0.63 1.04
C ILE A 17 7.47 -0.71 2.57
N LEU A 18 7.85 0.39 3.22
CA LEU A 18 7.91 0.45 4.68
C LEU A 18 6.52 0.23 5.32
N GLY A 19 5.47 0.77 4.71
CA GLY A 19 4.08 0.50 5.08
C GLY A 19 3.73 -0.98 5.01
N HIS A 20 4.09 -1.65 3.92
CA HIS A 20 3.92 -3.10 3.76
C HIS A 20 4.63 -3.89 4.86
N VAL A 21 5.90 -3.60 5.10
CA VAL A 21 6.70 -4.29 6.13
C VAL A 21 6.11 -4.07 7.52
N LYS A 22 5.65 -2.85 7.83
CA LYS A 22 4.97 -2.54 9.11
C LYS A 22 3.69 -3.37 9.29
N LYS A 23 2.93 -3.58 8.22
CA LYS A 23 1.64 -4.32 8.25
C LYS A 23 1.84 -5.84 8.33
N ARG A 24 2.77 -6.39 7.55
CA ARG A 24 2.96 -7.85 7.39
C ARG A 24 4.09 -8.43 8.25
N GLY A 25 4.96 -7.59 8.79
CA GLY A 25 6.17 -7.99 9.53
C GLY A 25 7.26 -8.61 8.65
N ARG A 26 7.02 -8.73 7.34
CA ARG A 26 7.92 -9.31 6.34
C ARG A 26 7.63 -8.69 4.98
N LEU A 27 8.58 -8.77 4.06
CA LEU A 27 8.42 -8.31 2.69
C LEU A 27 7.89 -9.47 1.83
N GLU A 28 6.60 -9.46 1.51
CA GLU A 28 5.95 -10.55 0.78
C GLU A 28 6.20 -10.38 -0.72
N LYS A 29 6.94 -11.33 -1.31
CA LYS A 29 7.23 -11.31 -2.75
C LYS A 29 5.96 -11.50 -3.58
N PRO A 30 5.89 -10.87 -4.77
CA PRO A 30 4.80 -11.10 -5.70
C PRO A 30 4.71 -12.59 -6.04
N ARG A 31 3.52 -13.16 -5.96
CA ARG A 31 3.27 -14.56 -6.30
C ARG A 31 2.15 -14.65 -7.32
N MET A 32 2.49 -15.22 -8.47
CA MET A 32 1.53 -15.60 -9.49
C MET A 32 0.87 -16.93 -9.08
N THR A 33 -0.46 -16.96 -9.02
CA THR A 33 -1.25 -18.20 -8.97
C THR A 33 -2.04 -18.36 -10.26
N LYS A 34 -2.45 -19.59 -10.61
CA LYS A 34 -3.13 -19.90 -11.89
C LYS A 34 -4.38 -19.07 -12.19
N ARG A 35 -5.00 -18.41 -11.20
CA ARG A 35 -6.18 -17.55 -11.36
C ARG A 35 -6.01 -16.10 -10.87
N PHE A 36 -5.01 -15.79 -10.03
CA PHE A 36 -4.85 -14.46 -9.43
C PHE A 36 -3.38 -14.07 -9.27
N ILE A 37 -3.10 -12.76 -9.40
CA ILE A 37 -1.79 -12.16 -9.18
C ILE A 37 -1.79 -11.54 -7.79
N TYR A 38 -1.03 -12.10 -6.85
CA TYR A 38 -0.78 -11.45 -5.57
C TYR A 38 0.47 -10.60 -5.72
N LEU A 39 0.31 -9.28 -5.81
CA LEU A 39 1.44 -8.37 -6.02
C LEU A 39 2.34 -8.26 -4.77
N GLY A 40 1.81 -8.55 -3.58
CA GLY A 40 2.58 -8.46 -2.34
C GLY A 40 3.09 -7.03 -2.13
N PHE A 41 4.37 -6.88 -1.79
CA PHE A 41 4.96 -5.55 -1.54
C PHE A 41 4.90 -4.58 -2.73
N LEU A 42 4.78 -5.10 -3.96
CA LEU A 42 4.68 -4.24 -5.15
C LEU A 42 3.41 -3.40 -5.14
N GLU A 43 2.32 -3.92 -4.59
CA GLU A 43 1.05 -3.19 -4.51
C GLU A 43 1.23 -1.93 -3.66
N ASP A 44 1.71 -2.09 -2.43
CA ASP A 44 1.97 -0.97 -1.52
C ASP A 44 3.04 -0.02 -2.06
N TRP A 45 4.03 -0.54 -2.79
CA TRP A 45 5.01 0.28 -3.49
C TRP A 45 4.35 1.20 -4.53
N PHE A 46 3.49 0.66 -5.41
CA PHE A 46 2.77 1.44 -6.41
C PHE A 46 1.79 2.43 -5.77
N ILE A 47 1.11 2.05 -4.69
CA ILE A 47 0.21 2.95 -3.95
C ILE A 47 1.00 4.13 -3.38
N GLY A 48 2.12 3.86 -2.70
CA GLY A 48 2.96 4.91 -2.11
C GLY A 48 3.55 5.85 -3.16
N MET A 49 3.98 5.32 -4.31
CA MET A 49 4.43 6.13 -5.46
C MET A 49 3.29 7.02 -5.98
N THR A 50 2.13 6.42 -6.27
CA THR A 50 0.99 7.12 -6.86
C THR A 50 0.47 8.21 -5.92
N ALA A 51 0.29 7.91 -4.64
CA ALA A 51 -0.15 8.87 -3.64
C ALA A 51 0.78 10.07 -3.54
N SER A 52 2.10 9.83 -3.60
CA SER A 52 3.10 10.90 -3.50
C SER A 52 3.22 11.74 -4.75
N ILE A 53 3.13 11.12 -5.93
CA ILE A 53 3.07 11.84 -7.19
C ILE A 53 1.84 12.76 -7.21
N LEU A 54 0.66 12.23 -6.87
CA LEU A 54 -0.57 13.02 -6.86
C LEU A 54 -0.51 14.19 -5.88
N LEU A 55 -0.03 13.96 -4.66
CA LEU A 55 0.05 15.03 -3.67
C LEU A 55 1.06 16.11 -4.06
N VAL A 56 2.24 15.71 -4.54
CA VAL A 56 3.28 16.68 -4.94
C VAL A 56 2.88 17.47 -6.18
N LEU A 57 2.20 16.85 -7.15
CA LEU A 57 1.63 17.56 -8.29
C LEU A 57 0.53 18.55 -7.88
N SER A 58 -0.27 18.18 -6.88
CA SER A 58 -1.36 19.03 -6.41
C SER A 58 -0.89 20.19 -5.53
N ALA A 59 0.16 19.98 -4.74
CA ALA A 59 0.60 20.94 -3.72
C ALA A 59 1.73 21.85 -4.17
N ASP A 60 2.38 21.52 -5.28
CA ASP A 60 3.47 22.29 -5.90
C ASP A 60 4.50 22.85 -4.90
N PRO A 61 5.32 21.98 -4.27
CA PRO A 61 6.16 22.40 -3.14
C PRO A 61 7.30 23.33 -3.58
N ASP A 62 7.38 24.51 -2.97
CA ASP A 62 8.38 25.54 -3.25
C ASP A 62 9.78 25.20 -2.71
N SER A 63 9.87 24.29 -1.74
CA SER A 63 11.14 23.90 -1.12
C SER A 63 11.37 22.39 -1.15
N GLY A 64 12.65 21.99 -1.20
CA GLY A 64 13.03 20.57 -1.14
C GLY A 64 12.61 19.89 0.16
N ILE A 65 12.61 20.62 1.29
CA ILE A 65 12.16 20.08 2.58
C ILE A 65 10.65 19.78 2.53
N GLN A 66 9.86 20.72 2.01
CA GLN A 66 8.41 20.54 1.86
C GLN A 66 8.10 19.35 0.95
N LEU A 67 8.82 19.22 -0.18
CA LEU A 67 8.70 18.08 -1.08
C LEU A 67 8.91 16.74 -0.36
N VAL A 68 9.97 16.64 0.45
CA VAL A 68 10.30 15.42 1.20
C VAL A 68 9.20 15.12 2.21
N ILE A 69 8.78 16.11 3.01
CA ILE A 69 7.74 15.93 4.03
C ILE A 69 6.43 15.47 3.39
N LEU A 70 5.99 16.14 2.32
CA LEU A 70 4.78 15.76 1.61
C LEU A 70 4.85 14.33 1.09
N SER A 71 5.96 13.98 0.44
CA SER A 71 6.16 12.63 -0.13
C SER A 71 6.14 11.54 0.94
N ILE A 72 6.67 11.81 2.14
CA ILE A 72 6.64 10.86 3.25
C ILE A 72 5.20 10.68 3.75
N ILE A 73 4.50 11.80 3.98
CA ILE A 73 3.13 11.79 4.50
C ILE A 73 2.18 11.11 3.51
N SER A 74 2.26 11.41 2.22
CA SER A 74 1.44 10.76 1.18
C SER A 74 1.81 9.30 1.00
N GLY A 75 3.10 8.96 1.00
CA GLY A 75 3.57 7.59 0.80
C GLY A 75 3.04 6.64 1.88
N TYR A 76 3.09 7.06 3.14
CA TYR A 76 2.46 6.34 4.25
C TYR A 76 0.93 6.47 4.27
N GLY A 77 0.42 7.66 3.94
CA GLY A 77 -1.00 7.99 3.99
C GLY A 77 -1.84 7.23 2.96
N GLY A 78 -1.30 6.96 1.77
CA GLY A 78 -2.00 6.18 0.73
C GLY A 78 -2.43 4.80 1.21
N GLU A 79 -1.57 4.13 1.99
CA GLU A 79 -1.88 2.82 2.57
C GLU A 79 -2.92 2.93 3.71
N ALA A 80 -2.85 3.98 4.53
CA ALA A 80 -3.84 4.24 5.57
C ALA A 80 -5.25 4.50 5.00
N VAL A 81 -5.34 5.19 3.87
CA VAL A 81 -6.59 5.46 3.14
C VAL A 81 -7.19 4.18 2.58
N LEU A 82 -6.39 3.27 2.03
CA LEU A 82 -6.92 1.99 1.54
C LEU A 82 -7.44 1.11 2.68
N ARG A 83 -6.73 1.08 3.81
CA ARG A 83 -7.21 0.37 5.01
C ARG A 83 -8.52 0.92 5.54
N SER A 84 -8.76 2.23 5.45
CA SER A 84 -10.04 2.79 5.89
C SER A 84 -11.19 2.36 4.97
N PHE A 85 -10.97 2.22 3.66
CA PHE A 85 -11.98 1.66 2.75
C PHE A 85 -12.28 0.19 3.04
N ASP A 86 -11.26 -0.63 3.31
CA ASP A 86 -11.47 -2.03 3.71
C ASP A 86 -12.30 -2.11 5.00
N PHE A 87 -11.98 -1.29 5.99
CA PHE A 87 -12.71 -1.22 7.26
C PHE A 87 -14.18 -0.78 7.08
N VAL A 88 -14.43 0.26 6.29
CA VAL A 88 -15.80 0.71 5.98
C VAL A 88 -16.58 -0.36 5.22
N ARG A 89 -15.93 -1.07 4.30
CA ARG A 89 -16.56 -2.20 3.59
C ARG A 89 -16.96 -3.31 4.56
N GLU A 90 -16.10 -3.65 5.51
CA GLU A 90 -16.37 -4.67 6.53
C GLU A 90 -17.56 -4.30 7.42
N LEU A 91 -17.64 -3.03 7.87
CA LEU A 91 -18.79 -2.52 8.64
C LEU A 91 -20.11 -2.60 7.86
N ASN A 92 -20.09 -2.23 6.58
CA ASN A 92 -21.27 -2.25 5.73
C ASN A 92 -21.69 -3.67 5.31
N SER A 93 -20.79 -4.65 5.38
CA SER A 93 -21.04 -6.04 5.00
C SER A 93 -21.56 -6.91 6.15
N GLY A 94 -22.16 -6.30 7.19
CA GLY A 94 -22.54 -6.97 8.44
C GLY A 94 -23.05 -8.41 8.27
N GLY A 95 -22.20 -9.39 8.58
CA GLY A 95 -22.62 -10.77 8.83
C GLY A 95 -22.11 -11.91 7.94
N GLU A 96 -21.13 -11.75 7.04
CA GLU A 96 -20.49 -12.92 6.42
C GLU A 96 -18.96 -12.87 6.52
N PRO A 97 -18.33 -13.71 7.37
CA PRO A 97 -16.88 -13.83 7.37
C PRO A 97 -16.44 -14.45 6.04
N ALA A 98 -15.57 -13.76 5.32
CA ALA A 98 -14.88 -14.33 4.17
C ALA A 98 -14.16 -15.60 4.61
N GLU A 99 -14.75 -16.74 4.27
CA GLU A 99 -14.33 -18.08 4.64
C GLU A 99 -12.88 -18.30 4.18
N SER A 100 -11.93 -18.09 5.08
CA SER A 100 -10.55 -18.52 4.92
C SER A 100 -10.54 -20.05 4.96
N LYS A 101 -10.88 -20.70 3.84
CA LYS A 101 -10.69 -22.13 3.61
C LYS A 101 -9.19 -22.45 3.58
N ARG A 102 -8.58 -22.55 4.76
CA ARG A 102 -7.44 -23.44 5.02
C ARG A 102 -8.01 -24.76 5.53
N GLN A 103 -8.50 -25.58 4.60
CA GLN A 103 -8.57 -27.01 4.81
C GLN A 103 -7.13 -27.53 5.00
N THR A 104 -6.73 -27.80 6.23
CA THR A 104 -5.75 -28.84 6.49
C THR A 104 -6.51 -29.94 7.21
N LYS A 105 -7.11 -30.84 6.42
CA LYS A 105 -7.59 -32.13 6.93
C LYS A 105 -6.33 -32.91 7.32
N THR A 106 -6.04 -33.01 8.61
CA THR A 106 -5.31 -34.17 9.14
C THR A 106 -6.34 -35.27 9.38
N PRO A 107 -6.24 -36.44 8.73
CA PRO A 107 -7.06 -37.60 9.08
C PRO A 107 -6.71 -38.10 10.48
N PRO A 108 -7.69 -38.62 11.24
CA PRO A 108 -7.41 -39.44 12.41
C PRO A 108 -6.99 -40.84 11.95
N GLU A 109 -5.87 -41.34 12.47
CA GLU A 109 -5.61 -42.72 12.89
C GLU A 109 -4.22 -42.81 13.55
#